data_AF-A0A1Y1VAR5-F1
#
_entry.id   AF-A0A1Y1VAR5-F1
#
_cell.length_a   1.000
_cell.length_b   1.000
_cell.length_c   1.000
_cell.angle_alpha   90.00
_cell.angle_beta   90.00
_cell.angle_gamma   90.00
#
_symmetry.space_group_name_H-M   'P 1'
#
loop_
_entity.id
_entity.type
_entity.pdbx_description
1 polymer ?
#
loop_
_entity_poly.entity_id
_entity_poly.type
_entity_poly.pdbx_seq_one_letter_code
_entity_poly.pdbx_strand_id
1 'polypeptide(L)'
;MNYLKINCNTKKYNDTHFLNSLIDFSPLYFLSIWRDIPINQLSNHVPPKLISELSKKFRYLVEITKFPYQCVLSSTYYLYMLTKKHPELKGYGSEKNLMVMALMITNKMLYDNTYSNKTWSEISDIPLEELNIMELEFCGVLDYNLNIDQKNYGIWENYMRSLVSKFESDTAKKIHYLNTTKGYVNENKSSSSRQKMYNPPSPITPITPVDEYSSIYKNRNQSIYLE
;
A
#
# COMPACT_ATOMS: atom_id res chain seq x y z
N MET A 1 25.50 4.40 -33.89
CA MET A 1 24.64 5.36 -33.15
C MET A 1 23.37 4.74 -32.53
N ASN A 2 22.88 3.58 -32.97
CA ASN A 2 21.65 2.96 -32.42
C ASN A 2 21.84 2.13 -31.12
N TYR A 3 23.00 1.48 -30.92
CA TYR A 3 23.24 0.64 -29.74
C TYR A 3 23.23 1.42 -28.41
N LEU A 4 23.78 2.63 -28.39
CA LEU A 4 23.76 3.49 -27.19
C LEU A 4 22.34 3.96 -26.85
N LYS A 5 21.52 4.28 -27.85
CA LYS A 5 20.10 4.64 -27.64
C LYS A 5 19.28 3.47 -27.12
N ILE A 6 19.51 2.26 -27.62
CA ILE A 6 18.82 1.04 -27.16
C ILE A 6 19.17 0.76 -25.69
N ASN A 7 20.44 0.84 -25.31
CA ASN A 7 20.88 0.58 -23.93
C ASN A 7 20.37 1.65 -22.94
N CYS A 8 20.31 2.92 -23.36
CA CYS A 8 19.70 3.98 -22.55
C CYS A 8 18.18 3.76 -22.38
N ASN A 9 17.48 3.31 -23.42
CA ASN A 9 16.05 3.04 -23.34
C ASN A 9 15.73 1.83 -22.47
N THR A 10 16.51 0.74 -22.56
CA THR A 10 16.34 -0.43 -21.70
C THR A 10 16.68 -0.12 -20.25
N LYS A 11 17.77 0.63 -19.98
CA LYS A 11 18.10 1.09 -18.63
C LYS A 11 16.99 1.97 -18.05
N LYS A 12 16.51 2.96 -18.81
CA LYS A 12 15.41 3.84 -18.39
C LYS A 12 14.11 3.09 -18.15
N TYR A 13 13.79 2.09 -18.99
CA TYR A 13 12.64 1.21 -18.80
C TYR A 13 12.77 0.40 -17.50
N ASN A 14 13.93 -0.20 -17.26
CA ASN A 14 14.20 -0.97 -16.04
C ASN A 14 14.12 -0.09 -14.78
N ASP A 15 14.64 1.13 -14.84
CA ASP A 15 14.57 2.08 -13.73
C ASP A 15 13.12 2.54 -13.47
N THR A 16 12.32 2.74 -14.52
CA THR A 16 10.90 3.12 -14.40
C THR A 16 10.05 1.98 -13.86
N HIS A 17 10.28 0.76 -14.34
CA HIS A 17 9.61 -0.44 -13.82
C HIS A 17 9.97 -0.63 -12.34
N PHE A 18 11.26 -0.61 -12.02
CA PHE A 18 11.74 -0.74 -10.66
C PHE A 18 11.18 0.34 -9.73
N LEU A 19 11.11 1.60 -10.18
CA LEU A 19 10.50 2.69 -9.42
C LEU A 19 9.04 2.37 -9.06
N ASN A 20 8.24 1.92 -10.03
CA ASN A 20 6.84 1.59 -9.77
C ASN A 20 6.68 0.45 -8.76
N SER A 21 7.44 -0.62 -8.94
CA SER A 21 7.42 -1.76 -8.03
C SER A 21 7.93 -1.39 -6.63
N LEU A 22 8.93 -0.52 -6.56
CA LEU A 22 9.44 0.02 -5.31
C LEU A 22 8.40 0.91 -4.61
N ILE A 23 7.65 1.74 -5.35
CA ILE A 23 6.56 2.55 -4.80
C ILE A 23 5.47 1.66 -4.18
N ASP A 24 5.08 0.59 -4.86
CA ASP A 24 4.06 -0.33 -4.35
C ASP A 24 4.55 -1.14 -3.15
N PHE A 25 5.83 -1.51 -3.14
CA PHE A 25 6.44 -2.30 -2.08
C PHE A 25 6.73 -1.49 -0.81
N SER A 26 7.19 -0.24 -0.93
CA SER A 26 7.73 0.56 0.19
C SER A 26 6.78 0.72 1.39
N PRO A 27 5.47 1.01 1.21
CA PRO A 27 4.52 1.09 2.33
C PRO A 27 4.36 -0.25 3.07
N LEU A 28 4.36 -1.36 2.33
CA LEU A 28 4.26 -2.71 2.91
C LEU A 28 5.53 -3.07 3.66
N TYR A 29 6.68 -2.77 3.08
CA TYR A 29 7.98 -2.94 3.72
C TYR A 29 8.05 -2.16 5.03
N PHE A 30 7.69 -0.87 4.99
CA PHE A 30 7.70 -0.02 6.17
C PHE A 30 6.76 -0.55 7.26
N LEU A 31 5.50 -0.86 6.93
CA LEU A 31 4.56 -1.44 7.89
C LEU A 31 5.09 -2.74 8.51
N SER A 32 5.75 -3.57 7.71
CA SER A 32 6.33 -4.83 8.17
C SER A 32 7.40 -4.61 9.25
N ILE A 33 8.37 -3.71 8.99
CA ILE A 33 9.44 -3.44 9.95
C ILE A 33 8.99 -2.61 11.16
N TRP A 34 8.00 -1.73 10.95
CA TRP A 34 7.46 -0.83 11.96
C TRP A 34 6.61 -1.57 12.98
N ARG A 35 5.78 -2.53 12.53
CA ARG A 35 4.91 -3.32 13.41
C ARG A 35 5.48 -4.70 13.77
N ASP A 36 6.66 -5.05 13.24
CA ASP A 36 7.28 -6.36 13.41
C ASP A 36 6.38 -7.52 12.92
N ILE A 37 5.73 -7.31 11.77
CA ILE A 37 4.80 -8.27 11.15
C ILE A 37 5.37 -8.66 9.78
N PRO A 38 5.53 -9.95 9.48
CA PRO A 38 5.93 -10.40 8.15
C PRO A 38 4.99 -9.89 7.04
N ILE A 39 5.54 -9.47 5.89
CA ILE A 39 4.75 -8.88 4.78
C ILE A 39 3.58 -9.78 4.35
N ASN A 40 3.78 -11.09 4.31
CA ASN A 40 2.74 -12.07 3.94
C ASN A 40 1.60 -12.20 4.96
N GLN A 41 1.78 -11.67 6.18
CA GLN A 41 0.79 -11.68 7.26
C GLN A 41 0.16 -10.30 7.49
N LEU A 42 0.64 -9.24 6.81
CA LEU A 42 0.12 -7.88 6.99
C LEU A 42 -1.40 -7.79 6.83
N SER A 43 -1.97 -8.48 5.84
CA SER A 43 -3.43 -8.45 5.61
C SER A 43 -4.25 -9.01 6.78
N ASN A 44 -3.65 -9.83 7.64
CA ASN A 44 -4.33 -10.45 8.77
C ASN A 44 -4.26 -9.59 10.04
N HIS A 45 -3.24 -8.74 10.15
CA HIS A 45 -2.95 -7.96 11.37
C HIS A 45 -3.10 -6.44 11.19
N VAL A 46 -3.09 -5.95 9.96
CA VAL A 46 -3.21 -4.52 9.63
C VAL A 46 -4.52 -4.29 8.89
N PRO A 47 -5.35 -3.31 9.32
CA PRO A 47 -6.60 -2.99 8.64
C PRO A 47 -6.35 -2.70 7.15
N PRO A 48 -7.10 -3.33 6.22
CA PRO A 48 -6.92 -3.11 4.78
C PRO A 48 -7.04 -1.65 4.37
N LYS A 49 -7.89 -0.89 5.07
CA LYS A 49 -8.04 0.56 4.89
C LYS A 49 -6.73 1.30 5.15
N LEU A 50 -6.01 0.98 6.24
CA LEU A 50 -4.74 1.62 6.56
C LEU A 50 -3.67 1.31 5.50
N ILE A 51 -3.56 0.05 5.08
CA ILE A 51 -2.64 -0.34 4.00
C ILE A 51 -2.95 0.47 2.73
N SER A 52 -4.23 0.53 2.33
CA SER A 52 -4.65 1.24 1.12
C SER A 52 -4.39 2.75 1.19
N GLU A 53 -4.75 3.41 2.29
CA GLU A 53 -4.52 4.85 2.50
C GLU A 53 -3.04 5.19 2.49
N LEU A 54 -2.23 4.38 3.18
CA LEU A 54 -0.79 4.59 3.25
C LEU A 54 -0.12 4.42 1.88
N SER A 55 -0.47 3.36 1.15
CA SER A 55 0.04 3.11 -0.20
C SER A 55 -0.37 4.22 -1.18
N LYS A 56 -1.63 4.67 -1.14
CA LYS A 56 -2.10 5.77 -1.98
C LYS A 56 -1.37 7.07 -1.66
N LYS A 57 -1.22 7.42 -0.38
CA LYS A 57 -0.53 8.66 0.02
C LYS A 57 0.95 8.62 -0.37
N PHE A 58 1.63 7.50 -0.17
CA PHE A 58 3.03 7.36 -0.56
C PHE A 58 3.22 7.51 -2.07
N ARG A 59 2.41 6.80 -2.87
CA ARG A 59 2.43 6.89 -4.33
C ARG A 59 2.17 8.33 -4.79
N TYR A 60 1.12 8.95 -4.28
CA TYR A 60 0.78 10.34 -4.58
C TYR A 60 1.95 11.30 -4.31
N LEU A 61 2.60 11.18 -3.15
CA LEU A 61 3.71 12.04 -2.78
C LEU A 61 4.93 11.84 -3.68
N VAL A 62 5.27 10.60 -4.02
CA VAL A 62 6.38 10.30 -4.95
C VAL A 62 6.09 10.83 -6.36
N GLU A 63 4.85 10.72 -6.82
CA GLU A 63 4.43 11.18 -8.15
C GLU A 63 4.39 12.71 -8.26
N ILE A 64 3.85 13.42 -7.26
CA ILE A 64 3.77 14.89 -7.27
C ILE A 64 5.14 15.55 -7.15
N THR A 65 6.04 14.98 -6.35
CA THR A 65 7.42 15.48 -6.21
C THR A 65 8.35 15.01 -7.33
N LYS A 66 7.88 14.09 -8.19
CA LYS A 66 8.65 13.48 -9.30
C LYS A 66 9.94 12.82 -8.81
N PHE A 67 9.90 12.18 -7.66
CA PHE A 67 11.06 11.53 -7.09
C PHE A 67 11.53 10.36 -7.96
N PRO A 68 12.83 10.30 -8.31
CA PRO A 68 13.40 9.12 -8.93
C PRO A 68 13.60 8.00 -7.90
N TYR A 69 13.92 6.79 -8.35
CA TYR A 69 14.02 5.62 -7.46
C TYR A 69 15.06 5.79 -6.35
N GLN A 70 16.11 6.58 -6.57
CA GLN A 70 17.13 6.86 -5.58
C GLN A 70 16.57 7.59 -4.35
N CYS A 71 15.62 8.50 -4.56
CA CYS A 71 14.92 9.17 -3.48
C CYS A 71 14.01 8.19 -2.72
N VAL A 72 13.30 7.31 -3.43
CA VAL A 72 12.46 6.29 -2.77
C VAL A 72 13.32 5.28 -1.98
N LEU A 73 14.50 4.92 -2.49
CA LEU A 73 15.46 4.09 -1.76
C LEU A 73 16.00 4.79 -0.50
N SER A 74 16.34 6.08 -0.61
CA SER A 74 16.84 6.84 0.54
C SER A 74 15.77 7.03 1.61
N SER A 75 14.51 7.26 1.21
CA SER A 75 13.40 7.37 2.18
C SER A 75 13.13 6.05 2.89
N THR A 76 13.15 4.92 2.17
CA THR A 76 13.04 3.59 2.82
C THR A 76 14.21 3.28 3.74
N TYR A 77 15.42 3.77 3.42
CA TYR A 77 16.58 3.66 4.30
C TYR A 77 16.39 4.44 5.60
N TYR A 78 15.90 5.69 5.55
CA TYR A 78 15.63 6.46 6.77
C TYR A 78 14.57 5.81 7.65
N LEU A 79 13.49 5.26 7.07
CA LEU A 79 12.49 4.50 7.82
C LEU A 79 13.09 3.27 8.49
N TYR A 80 13.98 2.55 7.80
CA TYR A 80 14.71 1.43 8.38
C TYR A 80 15.62 1.87 9.54
N MET A 81 16.42 2.93 9.34
CA MET A 81 17.32 3.46 10.38
C MET A 81 16.56 3.88 11.63
N LEU A 82 15.41 4.52 11.45
CA LEU A 82 14.51 4.90 12.54
C LEU A 82 14.09 3.68 13.37
N THR A 83 13.70 2.57 12.71
CA THR A 83 13.33 1.33 13.44
C THR A 83 14.49 0.64 14.15
N LYS A 84 15.74 0.94 13.77
CA LYS A 84 16.95 0.36 14.36
C LYS A 84 17.48 1.16 15.52
N LYS A 85 17.47 2.49 15.42
CA LYS A 85 17.93 3.38 16.50
C LYS A 85 16.97 3.41 17.68
N HIS A 86 15.67 3.42 17.38
CA HIS A 86 14.63 3.61 18.40
C HIS A 86 13.52 2.55 18.27
N PRO A 87 13.82 1.28 18.60
CA PRO A 87 12.81 0.21 18.57
C PRO A 87 11.62 0.48 19.51
N GLU A 88 11.79 1.30 20.54
CA GLU A 88 10.76 1.72 21.50
C GLU A 88 9.71 2.66 20.89
N LEU A 89 10.03 3.35 19.78
CA LEU A 89 9.08 4.24 19.10
C LEU A 89 8.09 3.47 18.22
N LYS A 90 8.30 2.17 18.00
CA LYS A 90 7.40 1.33 17.21
C LYS A 90 6.02 1.32 17.86
N GLY A 91 4.99 1.63 17.08
CA GLY A 91 3.64 1.75 17.60
C GLY A 91 2.60 1.98 16.52
N TYR A 92 1.37 2.24 16.94
CA TYR A 92 0.23 2.45 16.05
C TYR A 92 -0.03 3.96 15.87
N GLY A 93 -0.41 4.37 14.66
CA GLY A 93 -0.96 5.71 14.38
C GLY A 93 0.01 6.71 13.76
N SER A 94 1.32 6.47 13.85
CA SER A 94 2.35 7.40 13.31
C SER A 94 2.82 7.05 11.89
N GLU A 95 2.30 5.98 11.28
CA GLU A 95 2.88 5.41 10.06
C GLU A 95 2.84 6.38 8.87
N LYS A 96 1.70 7.05 8.67
CA LYS A 96 1.54 8.04 7.60
C LYS A 96 2.55 9.19 7.76
N ASN A 97 2.60 9.73 8.97
CA ASN A 97 3.43 10.88 9.33
C ASN A 97 4.93 10.56 9.15
N LEU A 98 5.38 9.38 9.60
CA LEU A 98 6.75 8.93 9.43
C LEU A 98 7.15 8.75 7.96
N MET A 99 6.27 8.20 7.12
CA MET A 99 6.55 8.08 5.69
C MET A 99 6.66 9.45 4.99
N VAL A 100 5.82 10.41 5.37
CA VAL A 100 5.94 11.79 4.87
C VAL A 100 7.27 12.40 5.29
N MET A 101 7.67 12.25 6.56
CA MET A 101 8.95 12.77 7.06
C MET A 101 10.14 12.17 6.32
N ALA A 102 10.17 10.85 6.12
CA ALA A 102 11.25 10.21 5.39
C ALA A 102 11.39 10.71 3.93
N LEU A 103 10.27 10.94 3.24
CA LEU A 103 10.28 11.53 1.90
C LEU A 103 10.75 13.00 1.92
N MET A 104 10.28 13.78 2.90
CA MET A 104 10.65 15.18 3.05
C MET A 104 12.14 15.36 3.32
N ILE A 105 12.67 14.64 4.32
CA ILE A 105 14.10 14.65 4.65
C ILE A 105 14.93 14.19 3.46
N THR A 106 14.49 13.17 2.71
CA THR A 106 15.18 12.76 1.48
C THR A 106 15.29 13.89 0.47
N ASN A 107 14.23 14.66 0.25
CA ASN A 107 14.31 15.82 -0.65
C ASN A 107 15.33 16.84 -0.16
N LYS A 108 15.34 17.10 1.15
CA LYS A 108 16.25 18.08 1.75
C LYS A 108 17.72 17.66 1.70
N MET A 109 17.98 16.35 1.73
CA MET A 109 19.34 15.82 1.72
C MET A 109 19.94 15.65 0.33
N LEU A 110 19.11 15.46 -0.71
CA LEU A 110 19.59 15.11 -2.05
C LEU A 110 19.59 16.27 -3.06
N TYR A 111 18.98 17.40 -2.72
CA TYR A 111 18.82 18.53 -3.64
C TYR A 111 19.25 19.84 -2.97
N ASP A 112 19.92 20.72 -3.71
CA ASP A 112 20.28 22.07 -3.21
C ASP A 112 19.05 23.00 -3.15
N ASN A 113 18.11 22.81 -4.09
CA ASN A 113 16.85 23.54 -4.16
C ASN A 113 15.70 22.61 -3.79
N THR A 114 15.28 22.68 -2.53
CA THR A 114 14.33 21.74 -1.93
C THR A 114 12.96 22.37 -1.81
N TYR A 115 11.91 21.55 -1.75
CA TYR A 115 10.59 22.03 -1.39
C TYR A 115 10.58 22.50 0.07
N SER A 116 9.93 23.64 0.32
CA SER A 116 9.80 24.20 1.67
C SER A 116 8.87 23.35 2.54
N ASN A 117 8.95 23.50 3.87
CA ASN A 117 8.00 22.85 4.79
C ASN A 117 6.56 23.27 4.49
N LYS A 118 6.34 24.50 4.03
CA LYS A 118 5.02 24.96 3.59
C LYS A 118 4.49 24.11 2.43
N THR A 119 5.32 23.87 1.42
CA THR A 119 4.95 23.01 0.28
C THR A 119 4.67 21.58 0.74
N TRP A 120 5.49 21.04 1.64
CA TRP A 120 5.26 19.70 2.21
C TRP A 120 3.98 19.62 3.03
N SER A 121 3.66 20.66 3.80
CA SER A 121 2.40 20.79 4.53
C SER A 121 1.20 20.75 3.58
N GLU A 122 1.25 21.51 2.49
CA GLU A 122 0.20 21.57 1.46
C GLU A 122 -0.04 20.22 0.77
N ILE A 123 1.02 19.49 0.38
CA ILE A 123 0.85 18.20 -0.33
C ILE A 123 0.60 17.01 0.62
N SER A 124 1.00 17.11 1.89
CA SER A 124 0.83 16.02 2.86
C SER A 124 -0.49 16.11 3.64
N ASP A 125 -1.14 17.27 3.63
CA ASP A 125 -2.28 17.63 4.49
C ASP A 125 -1.92 17.56 5.99
N ILE A 126 -0.66 17.85 6.33
CA ILE A 126 -0.19 17.95 7.72
C ILE A 126 -0.01 19.44 8.03
N PRO A 127 -0.58 19.96 9.13
CA PRO A 127 -0.38 21.35 9.54
C PRO A 127 1.11 21.74 9.57
N LEU A 128 1.44 22.93 9.09
CA LEU A 128 2.84 23.38 8.97
C LEU A 128 3.57 23.34 10.32
N GLU A 129 2.92 23.73 11.41
CA GLU A 129 3.50 23.71 12.74
C GLU A 129 3.83 22.28 13.19
N GLU A 130 2.91 21.33 13.00
CA GLU A 130 3.14 19.91 13.29
C GLU A 130 4.28 19.36 12.42
N LEU A 131 4.30 19.69 11.13
CA LEU A 131 5.33 19.27 10.20
C LEU A 131 6.73 19.76 10.62
N ASN A 132 6.83 21.01 11.11
CA ASN A 132 8.09 21.57 11.60
C ASN A 132 8.60 20.83 12.85
N ILE A 133 7.71 20.50 13.79
CA ILE A 133 8.04 19.74 14.99
C ILE A 133 8.50 18.33 14.60
N MET A 134 7.72 17.66 13.75
CA MET A 134 8.03 16.33 13.25
C MET A 134 9.37 16.29 12.50
N GLU A 135 9.73 17.33 11.74
CA GLU A 135 11.03 17.42 11.10
C GLU A 135 12.16 17.41 12.12
N LEU A 136 12.05 18.25 13.14
CA LEU A 136 13.05 18.38 14.19
C LEU A 136 13.20 17.05 14.94
N GLU A 137 12.09 16.43 15.31
CA GLU A 137 12.06 15.13 15.99
C GLU A 137 12.66 14.02 15.11
N PHE A 138 12.28 13.95 13.83
CA PHE A 138 12.78 12.93 12.92
C PHE A 138 14.30 13.07 12.71
N CYS A 139 14.81 14.30 12.58
CA CYS A 139 16.26 14.54 12.55
C CYS A 139 16.94 14.14 13.86
N GLY A 140 16.33 14.47 15.00
CA GLY A 140 16.83 14.12 16.34
C GLY A 140 16.91 12.61 16.55
N VAL A 141 15.88 11.86 16.18
CA VAL A 141 15.81 10.38 16.21
C VAL A 141 16.89 9.75 15.33
N LEU A 142 17.33 10.44 14.27
CA LEU A 142 18.42 9.99 13.41
C LEU A 142 19.80 10.52 13.85
N ASP A 143 19.90 11.17 15.02
CA ASP A 143 21.10 11.87 15.52
C ASP A 143 21.70 12.84 14.50
N TYR A 144 20.87 13.41 13.63
CA TYR A 144 21.28 14.24 12.49
C TYR A 144 22.28 13.55 11.54
N ASN A 145 22.46 12.23 11.65
CA ASN A 145 23.30 11.44 10.76
C ASN A 145 22.49 10.99 9.54
N LEU A 146 22.24 11.96 8.66
CA LEU A 146 21.41 11.80 7.46
C LEU A 146 22.22 11.45 6.21
N ASN A 147 23.55 11.45 6.28
CA ASN A 147 24.39 11.13 5.14
C ASN A 147 24.44 9.62 4.91
N ILE A 148 23.96 9.16 3.74
CA ILE A 148 24.07 7.77 3.32
C ILE A 148 25.32 7.66 2.45
N ASP A 149 26.38 7.03 2.97
CA ASP A 149 27.58 6.81 2.16
C ASP A 149 27.31 5.88 0.96
N GLN A 150 28.14 5.99 -0.07
CA GLN A 150 27.97 5.25 -1.33
C GLN A 150 27.95 3.73 -1.13
N LYS A 151 28.70 3.22 -0.13
CA LYS A 151 28.79 1.78 0.15
C LYS A 151 27.48 1.28 0.75
N ASN A 152 26.98 1.96 1.79
CA ASN A 152 25.73 1.66 2.46
C ASN A 152 24.55 1.82 1.51
N TYR A 153 24.56 2.87 0.69
CA TYR A 153 23.56 3.05 -0.36
C TYR A 153 23.55 1.88 -1.34
N GLY A 154 24.71 1.45 -1.85
CA GLY A 154 24.80 0.33 -2.79
C GLY A 154 24.37 -1.01 -2.18
N ILE A 155 24.70 -1.25 -0.91
CA ILE A 155 24.21 -2.44 -0.16
C ILE A 155 22.69 -2.38 -0.03
N TRP A 156 22.15 -1.22 0.36
CA TRP A 156 20.72 -1.01 0.54
C TRP A 156 19.94 -1.18 -0.77
N GLU A 157 20.45 -0.61 -1.86
CA GLU A 157 19.86 -0.74 -3.19
C GLU A 157 19.75 -2.22 -3.60
N ASN A 158 20.84 -2.98 -3.47
CA ASN A 158 20.85 -4.41 -3.80
C ASN A 158 19.86 -5.21 -2.93
N TYR A 159 19.82 -4.90 -1.64
CA TYR A 159 18.87 -5.51 -0.71
C TYR A 159 17.42 -5.23 -1.11
N MET A 160 17.07 -3.97 -1.35
CA MET A 160 15.71 -3.56 -1.75
C MET A 160 15.32 -4.14 -3.11
N ARG A 161 16.23 -4.19 -4.08
CA ARG A 161 15.99 -4.84 -5.38
C ARG A 161 15.63 -6.32 -5.21
N SER A 162 16.39 -7.04 -4.37
CA SER A 162 16.11 -8.45 -4.08
C SER A 162 14.72 -8.64 -3.45
N LEU A 163 14.35 -7.79 -2.48
CA LEU A 163 13.04 -7.85 -1.84
C LEU A 163 11.89 -7.52 -2.81
N VAL A 164 12.04 -6.48 -3.63
CA VAL A 164 11.03 -6.10 -4.64
C VAL A 164 10.82 -7.22 -5.65
N SER A 165 11.90 -7.82 -6.19
CA SER A 165 11.78 -8.94 -7.13
C SER A 165 11.09 -10.16 -6.51
N LYS A 166 11.34 -10.44 -5.23
CA LYS A 166 10.62 -11.51 -4.51
C LYS A 166 9.14 -11.18 -4.36
N PHE A 167 8.81 -9.94 -3.98
CA PHE A 167 7.44 -9.46 -3.85
C PHE A 167 6.65 -9.56 -5.16
N GLU A 168 7.26 -9.19 -6.29
CA GLU A 168 6.66 -9.33 -7.62
C GLU A 168 6.39 -10.79 -7.98
N SER A 169 7.35 -11.69 -7.75
CA SER A 169 7.20 -13.12 -8.00
C SER A 169 6.05 -13.72 -7.18
N ASP A 170 5.96 -13.38 -5.90
CA ASP A 170 4.92 -13.88 -5.01
C ASP A 170 3.53 -13.34 -5.38
N THR A 171 3.45 -12.08 -5.81
CA THR A 171 2.22 -11.46 -6.31
C THR A 171 1.76 -12.14 -7.60
N ALA A 172 2.67 -12.38 -8.55
CA ALA A 172 2.37 -13.05 -9.81
C ALA A 172 1.85 -14.49 -9.60
N LYS A 173 2.49 -15.26 -8.70
CA LYS A 173 2.04 -16.61 -8.34
C LYS A 173 0.63 -16.60 -7.74
N LYS A 174 0.34 -15.63 -6.85
CA LYS A 174 -0.98 -15.50 -6.22
C LYS A 174 -2.06 -15.17 -7.26
N ILE A 175 -1.79 -14.27 -8.21
CA ILE A 175 -2.70 -13.94 -9.30
C ILE A 175 -2.92 -15.16 -10.20
N HIS A 176 -1.87 -15.90 -10.55
CA HIS A 176 -1.98 -17.11 -11.36
C HIS A 176 -2.87 -18.16 -10.68
N TYR A 177 -2.67 -18.44 -9.39
CA TYR A 177 -3.52 -19.36 -8.62
C TYR A 177 -4.99 -18.91 -8.55
N LEU A 178 -5.26 -17.61 -8.38
CA LEU A 178 -6.62 -17.07 -8.36
C LEU A 178 -7.32 -17.18 -9.73
N ASN A 179 -6.56 -17.06 -10.83
CA ASN A 179 -7.10 -17.17 -12.18
C ASN A 179 -7.38 -18.62 -12.57
N THR A 180 -6.53 -19.57 -12.18
CA THR A 180 -6.76 -21.01 -12.45
C THR A 180 -7.91 -21.59 -11.62
N THR A 181 -8.09 -21.13 -10.38
CA THR A 181 -9.21 -21.56 -9.53
C THR A 181 -10.56 -20.95 -9.93
N LYS A 182 -10.60 -19.71 -10.44
CA LYS A 182 -11.82 -19.11 -11.01
C LYS A 182 -12.25 -19.72 -12.35
N GLY A 183 -11.31 -20.25 -13.13
CA GLY A 183 -11.60 -20.94 -14.41
C GLY A 183 -12.36 -22.25 -14.25
N TYR A 184 -12.34 -22.89 -13.08
CA TYR A 184 -13.00 -24.17 -12.82
C TYR A 184 -14.47 -24.07 -12.36
N VAL A 185 -15.00 -22.87 -12.11
CA VAL A 185 -16.37 -22.67 -11.58
C VAL A 185 -17.38 -22.22 -12.65
N ASN A 186 -16.95 -22.00 -13.90
CA ASN A 186 -17.81 -21.48 -14.97
C ASN A 186 -18.00 -22.43 -16.17
N GLU A 187 -18.13 -23.73 -15.92
CA GLU A 187 -18.83 -24.63 -16.84
C GLU A 187 -19.90 -25.39 -16.04
N ASN A 188 -21.15 -24.92 -16.16
CA ASN A 188 -22.36 -25.75 -16.29
C ASN A 188 -23.61 -24.87 -16.22
N LYS A 189 -23.91 -24.19 -17.33
CA LYS A 189 -25.29 -23.91 -17.74
C LYS A 189 -25.40 -24.20 -19.23
N SER A 190 -25.94 -25.38 -19.59
CA SER A 190 -27.04 -25.56 -20.57
C SER A 190 -27.39 -27.04 -20.80
N SER A 191 -28.68 -27.34 -20.58
CA SER A 191 -29.55 -28.32 -21.26
C SER A 191 -29.34 -29.86 -21.18
N SER A 192 -30.13 -30.48 -20.29
CA SER A 192 -31.10 -31.59 -20.49
C SER A 192 -30.66 -32.98 -21.03
N SER A 193 -30.80 -34.01 -20.18
CA SER A 193 -31.57 -35.25 -20.44
C SER A 193 -31.72 -36.12 -19.17
N ARG A 194 -32.92 -36.69 -18.96
CA ARG A 194 -33.39 -37.41 -17.77
C ARG A 194 -32.67 -38.74 -17.51
N GLN A 195 -32.43 -39.09 -16.24
CA GLN A 195 -32.72 -40.43 -15.68
C GLN A 195 -33.16 -40.32 -14.20
N LYS A 196 -34.18 -41.10 -13.84
CA LYS A 196 -34.87 -41.17 -12.54
C LYS A 196 -34.15 -42.14 -11.59
N MET A 197 -34.05 -41.81 -10.31
CA MET A 197 -34.08 -42.78 -9.20
C MET A 197 -34.80 -42.15 -7.99
N TYR A 198 -35.67 -42.94 -7.36
CA TYR A 198 -36.62 -42.55 -6.32
C TYR A 198 -35.96 -42.55 -4.93
N ASN A 199 -36.32 -41.59 -4.07
CA ASN A 199 -36.15 -41.66 -2.61
C ASN A 199 -37.53 -41.78 -1.93
N PRO A 200 -37.63 -42.49 -0.79
CA PRO A 200 -38.90 -42.75 -0.10
C PRO A 200 -39.45 -41.51 0.62
N PRO A 201 -40.78 -41.45 0.87
CA PRO A 201 -41.43 -40.25 1.35
C PRO A 201 -41.34 -40.10 2.88
N SER A 202 -41.39 -38.86 3.36
CA SER A 202 -41.70 -38.55 4.75
C SER A 202 -42.67 -37.36 4.80
N PRO A 203 -43.49 -37.26 5.87
CA PRO A 203 -44.91 -36.91 5.72
C PRO A 203 -45.21 -35.41 5.61
N ILE A 204 -46.34 -35.18 4.95
CA ILE A 204 -47.04 -33.92 4.71
C ILE A 204 -47.44 -33.24 6.03
N THR A 205 -47.24 -31.91 6.10
CA THR A 205 -48.13 -31.03 6.85
C THR A 205 -48.63 -29.88 5.96
N PRO A 206 -49.87 -29.40 6.15
CA PRO A 206 -50.60 -28.63 5.14
C PRO A 206 -50.30 -27.11 5.16
N ILE A 207 -50.59 -26.51 4.00
CA ILE A 207 -50.42 -25.11 3.60
C ILE A 207 -51.54 -24.23 4.17
N THR A 208 -51.23 -22.98 4.51
CA THR A 208 -52.18 -21.85 4.45
C THR A 208 -51.68 -20.77 3.47
N PRO A 209 -52.58 -20.03 2.77
CA PRO A 209 -52.24 -19.26 1.57
C PRO A 209 -51.86 -17.79 1.86
N VAL A 210 -50.78 -17.36 1.19
CA VAL A 210 -50.62 -16.19 0.29
C VAL A 210 -51.45 -14.91 0.56
N ASP A 211 -50.71 -13.78 0.55
CA ASP A 211 -51.12 -12.36 0.39
C ASP A 211 -51.30 -11.49 1.64
N GLU A 212 -50.21 -10.83 2.08
CA GLU A 212 -50.16 -9.40 2.45
C GLU A 212 -48.76 -9.09 2.97
N TYR A 213 -47.98 -8.25 2.29
CA TYR A 213 -46.99 -7.29 2.86
C TYR A 213 -46.23 -6.62 1.71
N SER A 214 -46.98 -6.01 0.80
CA SER A 214 -46.47 -5.08 -0.21
C SER A 214 -47.02 -3.68 0.07
N SER A 215 -46.77 -3.09 1.24
CA SER A 215 -47.30 -1.74 1.53
C SER A 215 -46.72 -0.98 2.75
N ILE A 216 -45.47 -1.20 3.19
CA ILE A 216 -44.90 -0.39 4.32
C ILE A 216 -43.61 0.39 3.99
N TYR A 217 -43.01 0.24 2.81
CA TYR A 217 -41.85 1.07 2.41
C TYR A 217 -42.24 2.34 1.63
N LYS A 218 -43.26 3.06 2.11
CA LYS A 218 -43.48 4.46 1.74
C LYS A 218 -43.62 5.30 3.00
N ASN A 219 -42.77 6.31 3.09
CA ASN A 219 -42.77 7.43 4.05
C ASN A 219 -42.00 7.22 5.36
N ARG A 220 -40.67 7.37 5.27
CA ARG A 220 -39.89 7.99 6.36
C ARG A 220 -38.77 8.87 5.79
N ASN A 221 -39.19 9.93 5.10
CA ASN A 221 -38.42 11.16 4.97
C ASN A 221 -39.33 12.28 5.48
N GLN A 222 -38.73 13.22 6.23
CA GLN A 222 -39.32 14.42 6.83
C GLN A 222 -40.02 14.22 8.19
N SER A 223 -39.29 14.50 9.28
CA SER A 223 -39.53 15.70 10.10
C SER A 223 -38.64 15.66 11.35
N ILE A 224 -37.55 16.43 11.36
CA ILE A 224 -36.91 16.91 12.61
C ILE A 224 -36.65 18.39 12.40
N TYR A 225 -37.65 19.20 12.75
CA TYR A 225 -37.52 20.57 13.23
C TYR A 225 -38.52 20.70 14.39
N LEU A 226 -38.12 21.45 15.42
CA LEU A 226 -38.80 21.74 16.69
C LEU A 226 -38.57 20.60 17.72
N GLU A 227 -37.94 20.81 18.88
CA GLU A 227 -37.78 21.99 19.75
C GLU A 227 -36.34 22.24 20.21
#